data_AF-A0A060CFI4-F1
#
_entry.id   AF-A0A060CFI4-F1
#
_cell.length_a   1.000
_cell.length_b   1.000
_cell.length_c   1.000
_cell.angle_alpha   90.00
_cell.angle_beta   90.00
_cell.angle_gamma   90.00
#
_symmetry.space_group_name_H-M   'P 1'
#
loop_
_entity.id
_entity.type
_entity.pdbx_description
1 polymer ?
#
loop_
_entity_poly.entity_id
_entity_poly.type
_entity_poly.pdbx_seq_one_letter_code
_entity_poly.pdbx_strand_id
1 'polypeptide(L)'
;YMVFTTKHHDGFNMFDTKQSDYKITASWVPFHNNSKADVTKEIFNSFRKEGINIGAYFSKPDWHSEYFWWPYFPPKRQKCKL
;
A
#
# COMPACT_ATOMS: atom_id res chain seq x y z
N TYR A 1 7.12 -13.57 14.65
CA TYR A 1 7.36 -12.41 13.77
C TYR A 1 6.16 -12.28 12.83
N MET A 2 5.88 -11.09 12.31
CA MET A 2 4.77 -10.83 11.40
C MET A 2 5.27 -10.04 10.19
N VAL A 3 4.85 -10.40 8.99
CA VAL A 3 5.04 -9.59 7.78
C VAL A 3 3.70 -9.06 7.32
N PHE A 4 3.57 -7.74 7.18
CA PHE A 4 2.34 -7.10 6.72
C PHE A 4 2.51 -6.52 5.32
N THR A 5 1.51 -6.75 4.47
CA THR A 5 1.42 -6.18 3.12
C THR A 5 1.10 -4.70 3.23
N THR A 6 2.13 -3.86 3.24
CA THR A 6 1.98 -2.39 3.25
C THR A 6 1.58 -1.86 1.89
N LYS A 7 1.95 -2.57 0.81
CA LYS A 7 1.49 -2.34 -0.57
C LYS A 7 1.51 -3.65 -1.36
N HIS A 8 0.41 -3.96 -2.05
CA HIS A 8 0.34 -5.11 -2.95
C HIS A 8 0.55 -4.71 -4.43
N HIS A 9 0.36 -5.64 -5.37
CA HIS A 9 0.57 -5.40 -6.81
C HIS A 9 -0.40 -4.40 -7.42
N ASP A 10 -1.59 -4.26 -6.83
CA ASP A 10 -2.59 -3.26 -7.19
C ASP A 10 -2.08 -1.82 -6.97
N GLY A 11 -1.10 -1.62 -6.08
CA GLY A 11 -0.47 -0.34 -5.78
C GLY A 11 -1.09 0.40 -4.60
N PHE A 12 -2.12 -0.16 -3.94
CA PHE A 12 -2.80 0.53 -2.84
C PHE A 12 -1.94 0.51 -1.57
N ASN A 13 -1.73 1.69 -0.98
CA ASN A 13 -0.87 1.85 0.19
C ASN A 13 -1.69 1.78 1.49
N MET A 14 -1.35 0.83 2.36
CA MET A 14 -1.99 0.61 3.67
C MET A 14 -1.42 1.51 4.78
N PHE A 15 -0.72 2.58 4.42
CA PHE A 15 -0.08 3.54 5.31
C PHE A 15 -0.18 4.96 4.75
N ASP A 16 -0.01 5.97 5.61
CA ASP A 16 -0.11 7.37 5.19
C ASP A 16 1.16 7.85 4.47
N THR A 17 1.23 7.59 3.16
CA THR A 17 2.34 8.04 2.31
C THR A 17 2.13 9.45 1.77
N LYS A 18 3.23 10.17 1.53
CA LYS A 18 3.24 11.47 0.83
C LYS A 18 3.46 11.34 -0.69
N GLN A 19 3.67 10.12 -1.19
CA GLN A 19 4.11 9.86 -2.56
C GLN A 19 2.98 9.49 -3.53
N SER A 20 1.77 9.23 -3.03
CA SER A 20 0.61 8.85 -3.84
C SER A 20 -0.68 9.12 -3.08
N ASP A 21 -1.73 9.47 -3.81
CA ASP A 21 -3.10 9.59 -3.28
C ASP A 21 -3.86 8.25 -3.28
N TYR A 22 -3.25 7.17 -3.80
CA TYR A 22 -3.80 5.82 -3.76
C TYR A 22 -3.39 5.10 -2.47
N LYS A 23 -4.00 5.55 -1.36
CA LYS A 23 -3.67 5.16 0.01
C LYS A 23 -4.89 5.11 0.91
N ILE A 24 -4.78 4.39 2.03
CA ILE A 24 -5.87 4.17 3.00
C ILE A 24 -6.38 5.44 3.69
N THR A 25 -5.54 6.48 3.79
CA THR A 25 -5.89 7.78 4.39
C THR A 25 -6.45 8.79 3.37
N ALA A 26 -6.63 8.40 2.10
CA ALA A 26 -7.16 9.29 1.09
C ALA A 26 -8.65 9.57 1.34
N SER A 27 -9.10 10.81 1.08
CA SER A 27 -10.46 11.28 1.40
C SER A 27 -11.59 10.49 0.73
N TRP A 28 -11.32 9.81 -0.38
CA TRP A 28 -12.28 8.96 -1.09
C TRP A 28 -12.43 7.56 -0.49
N VAL A 29 -11.55 7.15 0.43
CA VAL A 29 -11.61 5.86 1.12
C VAL A 29 -12.55 6.00 2.32
N PRO A 30 -13.61 5.17 2.48
CA PRO A 30 -14.57 5.32 3.58
C PRO A 30 -13.95 5.31 4.98
N PHE A 31 -12.81 4.66 5.15
CA PHE A 31 -12.10 4.53 6.44
C PHE A 31 -11.19 5.72 6.79
N HIS A 32 -11.03 6.73 5.92
CA HIS A 32 -10.03 7.79 6.08
C HIS A 32 -10.20 8.66 7.34
N ASN A 33 -11.43 8.87 7.80
CA ASN A 33 -11.73 9.68 8.98
C ASN A 33 -11.57 8.93 10.30
N ASN A 34 -11.21 7.64 10.27
CA ASN A 34 -10.92 6.90 11.48
C ASN A 34 -9.60 7.41 12.10
N SER A 35 -9.56 7.58 13.43
CA SER A 35 -8.31 7.93 14.13
C SER A 35 -7.19 6.91 13.94
N LYS A 36 -7.55 5.69 13.50
CA LYS A 36 -6.68 4.55 13.19
C LYS A 36 -6.62 4.25 11.68
N ALA A 37 -6.90 5.24 10.83
CA ALA A 37 -6.88 5.07 9.37
C ALA A 37 -5.51 4.60 8.85
N ASP A 38 -4.41 5.01 9.48
CA ASP A 38 -3.08 4.45 9.21
C ASP A 38 -2.93 3.05 9.83
N VAL A 39 -3.47 2.05 9.13
CA VAL A 39 -3.51 0.66 9.59
C VAL A 39 -2.12 0.08 9.80
N THR A 40 -1.16 0.37 8.92
CA THR A 40 0.22 -0.14 9.07
C THR A 40 0.84 0.35 10.38
N LYS A 41 0.67 1.64 10.69
CA LYS A 41 1.16 2.23 11.95
C LYS A 41 0.54 1.55 13.16
N GLU A 42 -0.77 1.34 13.16
CA GLU A 42 -1.47 0.73 14.30
C GLU A 42 -1.10 -0.74 14.53
N ILE A 43 -0.95 -1.51 13.44
CA ILE A 43 -0.44 -2.87 13.51
C ILE A 43 0.98 -2.86 14.07
N PHE A 44 1.88 -2.04 13.51
CA PHE A 44 3.28 -2.04 13.92
C PHE A 44 3.43 -1.61 15.38
N ASN A 45 2.66 -0.62 15.83
CA ASN A 45 2.65 -0.19 17.22
C ASN A 45 2.19 -1.32 18.15
N SER A 46 1.14 -2.05 17.80
CA SER A 46 0.63 -3.16 18.61
C SER A 46 1.67 -4.28 18.72
N PHE A 47 2.28 -4.70 17.62
CA PHE A 47 3.27 -5.78 17.64
C PHE A 47 4.59 -5.36 18.33
N ARG A 48 5.00 -4.09 18.22
CA ARG A 48 6.15 -3.56 18.97
C ARG A 48 5.92 -3.57 20.48
N LYS A 49 4.70 -3.25 20.93
CA LYS A 49 4.33 -3.30 22.36
C LYS A 49 4.45 -4.71 22.93
N GLU A 50 4.09 -5.72 22.15
CA GLU A 50 4.20 -7.14 22.53
C GLU A 50 5.60 -7.73 22.32
N GLY A 51 6.59 -6.93 21.87
CA GLY A 51 7.95 -7.41 21.62
C GLY A 51 8.07 -8.37 20.43
N ILE A 52 7.10 -8.37 19.51
CA ILE A 52 7.09 -9.25 18.35
C ILE A 52 7.82 -8.59 17.17
N ASN A 53 8.75 -9.30 16.53
CA ASN A 53 9.45 -8.84 15.34
C ASN A 53 8.49 -8.61 14.15
N ILE A 54 8.70 -7.51 13.41
CA ILE A 54 7.83 -7.05 12.32
C ILE A 54 8.63 -6.89 11.02
N GLY A 55 8.03 -7.25 9.90
CA GLY A 55 8.48 -6.94 8.55
C GLY A 55 7.39 -6.23 7.74
N ALA A 56 7.82 -5.39 6.80
CA ALA A 56 6.94 -4.75 5.82
C ALA A 56 7.15 -5.43 4.46
N TYR A 57 6.08 -5.96 3.88
CA TYR A 57 6.07 -6.36 2.48
C TYR A 57 5.60 -5.17 1.63
N PHE A 58 6.47 -4.73 0.72
CA PHE A 58 6.18 -3.67 -0.23
C PHE A 58 6.40 -4.21 -1.64
N SER A 59 5.32 -4.34 -2.40
CA SER A 59 5.37 -4.86 -3.76
C SER A 59 6.21 -3.95 -4.67
N LYS A 60 7.22 -4.54 -5.34
CA LYS A 60 7.94 -3.88 -6.44
C LYS A 60 7.05 -3.70 -7.68
N PRO A 61 6.30 -4.71 -8.14
CA PRO A 61 5.28 -4.51 -9.16
C PRO A 61 4.18 -3.59 -8.65
N ASP A 62 3.87 -2.54 -9.41
CA ASP A 62 2.87 -1.56 -9.05
C ASP A 62 2.04 -1.24 -10.29
N TRP A 63 0.84 -1.83 -10.38
CA TRP A 63 0.01 -1.69 -11.56
C TRP A 63 -0.67 -0.33 -11.65
N HIS A 64 -0.79 0.39 -10.53
CA HIS A 64 -1.33 1.73 -10.47
C HIS A 64 -0.30 2.79 -10.90
N SER A 65 0.99 2.56 -10.67
CA SER A 65 2.05 3.50 -11.03
C SER A 65 2.35 3.52 -12.53
N GLU A 66 2.30 4.70 -13.14
CA GLU A 66 2.72 4.91 -14.53
C GLU A 66 4.23 4.66 -14.74
N TYR A 67 5.03 4.84 -13.68
CA TYR A 67 6.49 4.64 -13.71
C TYR A 67 6.90 3.17 -13.65
N PHE A 68 6.00 2.25 -13.31
CA PHE A 68 6.31 0.83 -13.28
C PHE A 68 6.37 0.22 -14.68
N TRP A 69 5.56 0.72 -15.61
CA TRP A 69 5.46 0.16 -16.94
C TRP A 69 6.54 0.71 -17.86
N TRP A 70 7.19 -0.16 -18.62
CA TRP A 70 8.12 0.26 -19.66
C TRP A 70 7.35 0.66 -20.93
N PRO A 71 7.39 1.94 -21.38
CA PRO A 71 6.59 2.36 -22.53
C PRO A 71 6.98 1.68 -23.84
N TYR A 72 8.23 1.23 -23.96
CA TYR A 72 8.74 0.60 -25.18
C TYR A 72 8.31 -0.87 -25.32
N PHE A 73 8.11 -1.58 -24.21
CA PHE A 73 7.63 -2.97 -24.19
C PHE A 73 6.46 -3.14 -23.21
N PRO A 74 5.26 -2.64 -23.56
CA PRO A 74 4.09 -2.79 -22.73
C PRO A 74 3.66 -4.27 -22.65
N PRO A 75 3.24 -4.78 -21.48
CA PRO A 75 2.67 -6.12 -21.38
C PRO A 75 1.39 -6.23 -22.23
N LYS A 76 1.17 -7.41 -22.84
CA LYS A 76 0.12 -7.66 -23.83
C LYS A 76 -1.34 -7.40 -23.35
N ARG A 77 -1.57 -7.16 -22.05
CA ARG A 77 -2.91 -7.02 -21.44
C ARG A 77 -3.00 -5.77 -20.54
N GLN A 78 -2.77 -4.59 -21.10
CA GLN A 78 -2.88 -3.30 -20.39
C GLN A 78 -4.31 -2.72 -20.25
N LYS A 79 -5.34 -3.37 -20.82
CA LYS A 79 -6.71 -2.80 -20.93
C LYS A 79 -7.66 -3.16 -19.77
N CYS A 80 -7.19 -3.13 -18.53
CA CYS A 80 -8.08 -3.08 -17.36
C CYS A 80 -7.74 -1.86 -16.51
N LYS A 81 -7.86 -0.67 -17.12
CA LYS A 81 -8.17 0.53 -16.35
C LYS A 81 -9.69 0.47 -16.10
N LEU A 82 -10.07 0.06 -14.88
CA LEU A 82 -11.42 0.27 -14.36
C LEU A 82 -11.63 1.77 -14.10
#